data_AF-A0AA35R6Q0-F1
#
_entry.id   AF-A0AA35R6Q0-F1
#
_cell.length_a   1.000
_cell.length_b   1.000
_cell.length_c   1.000
_cell.angle_alpha   90.00
_cell.angle_beta   90.00
_cell.angle_gamma   90.00
#
_symmetry.space_group_name_H-M   'P 1'
#
loop_
_entity.id
_entity.type
_entity.pdbx_description
1 polymer ?
#
loop_
_entity_poly.entity_id
_entity_poly.type
_entity_poly.pdbx_seq_one_letter_code
_entity_poly.pdbx_strand_id
1 'polypeptide(L)'
;MESLRLEKAYRAWGHDICDLDTVVESGLTFAIALDKGVDFNGREAVLRQLDEGVARRLAVFTLEDPEPLLLGNEPIWRDGQLVGRTTSGTFGHTLGTSVGMGYVENPDGVTTDWIRGGEYELEVATERFPAKVRLTAPYDPRSRRVRM
;
A
#
# COMPACT_ATOMS: atom_id res chain seq x y z
N MET A 1 -0.97 16.99 -7.85
CA MET A 1 -1.74 16.50 -6.68
C MET A 1 -1.26 15.12 -6.27
N GLU A 2 -1.06 14.21 -7.22
CA GLU A 2 -0.57 12.83 -7.01
C GLU A 2 0.66 12.71 -6.10
N SER A 3 1.73 13.46 -6.39
CA SER A 3 2.98 13.44 -5.61
C SER A 3 2.75 13.54 -4.09
N LEU A 4 2.11 14.61 -3.62
CA LEU A 4 1.90 14.84 -2.20
C LEU A 4 0.97 13.82 -1.54
N ARG A 5 -0.05 13.31 -2.25
CA ARG A 5 -0.97 12.32 -1.68
C ARG A 5 -0.30 10.95 -1.51
N LEU A 6 0.55 10.54 -2.45
CA LEU A 6 1.30 9.28 -2.37
C LEU A 6 2.34 9.34 -1.26
N GLU A 7 3.05 10.48 -1.12
CA GLU A 7 3.99 10.70 -0.02
C GLU A 7 3.32 10.59 1.36
N LYS A 8 2.05 10.96 1.47
CA LYS A 8 1.20 10.82 2.66
C LYS A 8 0.43 9.49 2.73
N ALA A 9 0.60 8.61 1.74
CA ALA A 9 -0.14 7.36 1.58
C ALA A 9 -1.67 7.53 1.65
N TYR A 10 -2.20 8.61 1.08
CA TYR A 10 -3.63 8.79 0.92
C TYR A 10 -4.13 8.03 -0.31
N ARG A 11 -5.09 7.14 -0.08
CA ARG A 11 -5.71 6.30 -1.11
C ARG A 11 -6.66 7.15 -1.96
N ALA A 12 -6.64 6.94 -3.27
CA ALA A 12 -7.61 7.49 -4.20
C ALA A 12 -8.64 6.41 -4.55
N TRP A 13 -9.93 6.73 -4.39
CA TRP A 13 -11.02 5.86 -4.85
C TRP A 13 -11.01 5.78 -6.37
N GLY A 14 -11.15 4.58 -6.92
CA GLY A 14 -11.06 4.30 -8.36
C GLY A 14 -9.63 4.02 -8.85
N HIS A 15 -8.61 4.24 -8.01
CA HIS A 15 -7.22 3.89 -8.30
C HIS A 15 -6.67 2.88 -7.29
N ASP A 16 -6.60 3.26 -6.01
CA ASP A 16 -6.00 2.44 -4.95
C ASP A 16 -7.03 1.58 -4.20
N ILE A 17 -8.29 2.03 -4.21
CA ILE A 17 -9.42 1.33 -3.59
C ILE A 17 -10.63 1.40 -4.50
N CYS A 18 -11.39 0.32 -4.61
CA CYS A 18 -12.71 0.27 -5.22
C CYS A 18 -13.67 -0.63 -4.40
N ASP A 19 -14.81 -0.99 -4.99
CA ASP A 19 -15.81 -1.90 -4.42
C ASP A 19 -15.32 -3.35 -4.27
N LEU A 20 -14.17 -3.68 -4.88
CA LEU A 20 -13.52 -4.97 -4.73
C LEU A 20 -12.58 -5.03 -3.51
N ASP A 21 -12.28 -3.90 -2.89
CA ASP A 21 -11.30 -3.80 -1.81
C ASP A 21 -11.93 -3.58 -0.45
N THR A 22 -11.39 -4.27 0.55
CA THR A 22 -11.83 -4.12 1.93
C THR A 22 -10.97 -3.11 2.70
N VAL A 23 -11.53 -2.57 3.78
CA VAL A 23 -10.82 -1.65 4.67
C VAL A 23 -9.66 -2.31 5.42
N VAL A 24 -9.69 -3.64 5.58
CA VAL A 24 -8.59 -4.40 6.19
C VAL A 24 -7.42 -4.52 5.21
N GLU A 25 -7.69 -4.94 3.97
CA GLU A 25 -6.68 -5.07 2.92
C GLU A 25 -6.04 -3.72 2.59
N SER A 26 -6.84 -2.66 2.49
CA SER A 26 -6.37 -1.31 2.13
C SER A 26 -5.69 -0.55 3.27
N GLY A 27 -5.68 -1.08 4.50
CA GLY A 27 -5.07 -0.45 5.67
C GLY A 27 -5.87 0.74 6.23
N LEU A 28 -7.19 0.74 6.03
CA LEU A 28 -8.12 1.80 6.44
C LEU A 28 -8.94 1.44 7.69
N THR A 29 -8.52 0.44 8.45
CA THR A 29 -9.22 -0.01 9.67
C THR A 29 -9.36 1.09 10.73
N PHE A 30 -8.48 2.10 10.74
CA PHE A 30 -8.59 3.27 11.61
C PHE A 30 -9.86 4.10 11.37
N ALA A 31 -10.49 3.98 10.20
CA ALA A 31 -11.71 4.70 9.85
C ALA A 31 -12.99 3.97 10.31
N ILE A 32 -12.86 2.80 10.95
CA ILE A 32 -13.98 1.96 11.35
C ILE A 32 -14.14 1.97 12.87
N ALA A 33 -15.33 2.36 13.35
CA ALA A 33 -15.68 2.37 14.76
C ALA A 33 -16.36 1.06 15.18
N LEU A 34 -15.57 0.00 15.40
CA LEU A 34 -16.07 -1.33 15.77
C LEU A 34 -16.69 -1.40 17.17
N ASP A 35 -16.30 -0.48 18.05
CA ASP A 35 -16.67 -0.36 19.46
C ASP A 35 -17.97 0.44 19.69
N LYS A 36 -18.49 1.13 18.67
CA LYS A 36 -19.69 1.96 18.78
C LYS A 36 -20.97 1.16 19.06
N GLY A 37 -20.93 -0.17 18.97
CA GLY A 37 -22.07 -1.05 19.21
C GLY A 37 -23.19 -0.92 18.17
N VAL A 38 -22.91 -0.30 17.03
CA VAL A 38 -23.84 -0.13 15.91
C VAL A 38 -23.50 -1.16 14.84
N ASP A 39 -24.52 -1.87 14.37
CA ASP A 39 -24.37 -2.74 13.21
C ASP A 39 -24.36 -1.91 11.93
N PHE A 40 -23.42 -2.21 11.04
CA PHE A 40 -23.23 -1.50 9.77
C PHE A 40 -22.93 -2.50 8.66
N ASN A 41 -23.27 -2.13 7.42
CA ASN A 41 -23.05 -3.01 6.28
C ASN A 41 -21.56 -3.36 6.13
N GLY A 42 -21.24 -4.64 6.12
CA GLY A 42 -19.86 -5.16 6.04
C GLY A 42 -19.17 -5.39 7.38
N ARG A 43 -19.82 -5.12 8.53
CA ARG A 43 -19.21 -5.28 9.86
C ARG A 43 -18.67 -6.69 10.11
N GLU A 44 -19.46 -7.72 9.83
CA GLU A 44 -19.05 -9.11 10.02
C GLU A 44 -17.86 -9.51 9.13
N ALA A 45 -17.84 -9.02 7.89
CA ALA A 45 -16.72 -9.27 6.97
C ALA A 45 -15.42 -8.64 7.49
N VAL A 46 -15.49 -7.41 8.02
CA VAL A 46 -14.33 -6.75 8.65
C VAL A 46 -13.84 -7.52 9.87
N LEU A 47 -14.75 -7.95 10.76
CA LEU A 47 -14.37 -8.72 11.95
C LEU A 47 -13.71 -10.04 11.58
N ARG A 48 -14.25 -10.75 10.59
CA ARG A 48 -13.67 -12.00 10.10
C ARG A 48 -12.26 -11.78 9.54
N GLN A 49 -12.05 -10.77 8.71
CA GLN A 49 -10.72 -10.45 8.17
C GLN A 49 -9.71 -9.99 9.23
N LEU A 50 -10.16 -9.37 10.32
CA LEU A 50 -9.29 -9.01 11.44
C LEU A 50 -8.86 -10.22 12.27
N ASP A 51 -9.70 -11.25 12.36
CA ASP A 51 -9.43 -12.49 13.09
C ASP A 51 -8.61 -13.48 12.26
N GLU A 52 -9.07 -13.77 11.03
CA GLU A 52 -8.48 -14.76 10.12
C GLU A 52 -7.29 -14.21 9.33
N GLY A 53 -7.18 -12.90 9.21
CA GLY A 53 -6.21 -12.24 8.34
C GLY A 53 -6.69 -12.06 6.89
N VAL A 54 -5.78 -11.61 6.03
CA VAL A 54 -6.06 -11.32 4.61
C VAL A 54 -4.94 -11.87 3.72
N ALA A 55 -5.31 -12.36 2.54
CA ALA A 55 -4.37 -12.87 1.53
C ALA A 55 -3.76 -11.77 0.66
N ARG A 56 -4.18 -10.51 0.82
CA ARG A 56 -3.60 -9.36 0.13
C ARG A 56 -3.64 -8.10 0.99
N ARG A 57 -2.65 -7.22 0.82
CA ARG A 57 -2.62 -5.90 1.50
C ARG A 57 -2.01 -4.83 0.64
N LEU A 58 -2.54 -3.62 0.74
CA LEU A 58 -1.97 -2.43 0.10
C LEU A 58 -0.71 -1.99 0.87
N ALA A 59 0.39 -1.82 0.15
CA ALA A 59 1.64 -1.29 0.65
C ALA A 59 2.11 -0.09 -0.19
N VAL A 60 3.01 0.69 0.39
CA VAL A 60 3.65 1.86 -0.24
C VAL A 60 5.09 1.49 -0.55
N PHE A 61 5.53 1.77 -1.77
CA PHE A 61 6.86 1.48 -2.27
C PHE A 61 7.60 2.76 -2.62
N THR A 62 8.90 2.80 -2.36
CA THR A 62 9.79 3.86 -2.84
C THR A 62 11.01 3.22 -3.49
N LEU A 63 11.36 3.63 -4.70
CA LEU A 63 12.56 3.11 -5.37
C LEU A 63 13.83 3.57 -4.67
N GLU A 64 14.85 2.73 -4.66
CA GLU A 64 16.18 3.11 -4.18
C GLU A 64 16.94 3.97 -5.20
N ASP A 65 16.71 3.72 -6.49
CA ASP A 65 17.16 4.57 -7.59
C ASP A 65 16.10 5.66 -7.87
N PRO A 66 16.47 6.95 -7.87
CA PRO A 66 15.54 8.05 -8.13
C PRO A 66 15.19 8.24 -9.63
N GLU A 67 15.95 7.67 -10.57
CA GLU A 67 15.74 7.93 -12.00
C GLU A 67 14.47 7.29 -12.60
N PRO A 68 14.14 6.00 -12.33
CA PRO A 68 12.97 5.37 -12.91
C PRO A 68 11.68 5.97 -12.36
N LEU A 69 10.70 6.18 -13.24
CA LEU A 69 9.40 6.75 -12.89
C LEU A 69 8.33 5.67 -12.80
N LEU A 70 7.67 5.60 -11.63
CA LEU A 70 6.46 4.82 -11.46
C LEU A 70 5.25 5.63 -11.96
N LEU A 71 4.38 4.98 -12.72
CA LEU A 71 3.15 5.53 -13.30
C LEU A 71 1.89 4.76 -12.86
N GLY A 72 2.05 3.55 -12.33
CA GLY A 72 0.99 2.64 -11.96
C GLY A 72 0.91 1.45 -12.92
N ASN A 73 0.38 0.33 -12.41
CA ASN A 73 0.30 -0.97 -13.09
C ASN A 73 1.64 -1.71 -13.28
N GLU A 74 2.72 -1.26 -12.65
CA GLU A 74 4.00 -1.96 -12.64
C GLU A 74 3.94 -3.27 -11.82
N PRO A 75 4.53 -4.37 -12.30
CA PRO A 75 4.69 -5.60 -11.53
C PRO A 75 5.46 -5.38 -10.22
N ILE A 76 4.98 -5.98 -9.13
CA ILE A 76 5.65 -6.01 -7.83
C ILE A 76 6.25 -7.40 -7.63
N TRP A 77 7.57 -7.45 -7.49
CA TRP A 77 8.32 -8.66 -7.21
C TRP A 77 8.73 -8.67 -5.74
N ARG A 78 8.68 -9.85 -5.11
CA ARG A 78 9.20 -10.13 -3.76
C ARG A 78 10.03 -11.40 -3.82
N ASP A 79 11.29 -11.34 -3.39
CA ASP A 79 12.22 -12.48 -3.41
C ASP A 79 12.23 -13.22 -4.77
N GLY A 80 12.17 -12.45 -5.87
CA GLY A 80 12.14 -12.97 -7.24
C GLY A 80 10.79 -13.53 -7.71
N GLN A 81 9.74 -13.53 -6.88
CA GLN A 81 8.39 -13.97 -7.24
C GLN A 81 7.46 -12.78 -7.49
N LEU A 82 6.58 -12.90 -8.48
CA LEU A 82 5.56 -11.90 -8.75
C LEU A 82 4.47 -11.99 -7.67
N VAL A 83 4.30 -10.92 -6.89
CA VAL A 83 3.35 -10.89 -5.77
C VAL A 83 2.26 -9.83 -5.93
N GLY A 84 2.25 -9.08 -7.02
CA GLY A 84 1.20 -8.12 -7.24
C GLY A 84 1.57 -7.05 -8.26
N ARG A 85 0.92 -5.90 -8.12
CA ARG A 85 1.03 -4.80 -9.07
C ARG A 85 0.74 -3.47 -8.38
N THR A 86 1.41 -2.40 -8.81
CA THR A 86 1.12 -1.05 -8.34
C THR A 86 -0.25 -0.58 -8.85
N THR A 87 -0.96 0.17 -8.02
CA THR A 87 -2.21 0.87 -8.34
C THR A 87 -1.96 2.31 -8.77
N SER A 88 -0.99 2.96 -8.13
CA SER A 88 -0.61 4.36 -8.37
C SER A 88 0.91 4.49 -8.36
N GLY A 89 1.44 5.41 -9.15
CA GLY A 89 2.86 5.76 -9.18
C GLY A 89 3.06 7.24 -9.50
N THR A 90 4.09 7.85 -8.90
CA THR A 90 4.50 9.23 -9.22
C THR A 90 5.92 9.50 -8.70
N PHE A 91 6.51 10.62 -9.09
CA PHE A 91 7.73 11.12 -8.47
C PHE A 91 7.41 11.87 -7.17
N GLY A 92 7.97 11.45 -6.05
CA GLY A 92 7.84 12.13 -4.76
C GLY A 92 8.87 13.24 -4.63
N HIS A 93 8.48 14.50 -4.88
CA HIS A 93 9.43 15.61 -4.87
C HIS A 93 10.02 15.91 -3.48
N THR A 94 9.30 15.61 -2.40
CA THR A 94 9.81 15.74 -1.04
C THR A 94 10.75 14.60 -0.69
N LEU A 95 10.48 13.40 -1.22
CA LEU A 95 11.29 12.20 -1.00
C LEU A 95 12.52 12.12 -1.90
N GLY A 96 12.51 12.81 -3.06
CA GLY A 96 13.58 12.76 -4.05
C GLY A 96 13.65 11.46 -4.84
N THR A 97 12.59 10.65 -4.84
CA THR A 97 12.53 9.36 -5.55
C THR A 97 11.09 9.03 -5.96
N SER A 98 10.94 8.05 -6.85
CA SER A 98 9.64 7.51 -7.22
C SER A 98 8.96 6.81 -6.05
N VAL A 99 7.66 7.06 -5.91
CA VAL A 99 6.77 6.47 -4.91
C VAL A 99 5.58 5.83 -5.61
N GLY A 100 5.18 4.66 -5.15
CA GLY A 100 4.01 3.95 -5.64
C GLY A 100 3.23 3.30 -4.52
N MET A 101 1.97 2.97 -4.79
CA MET A 101 1.15 2.11 -3.93
C MET A 101 0.74 0.89 -4.73
N GLY A 102 0.51 -0.23 -4.06
CA GLY A 102 0.06 -1.46 -4.71
C GLY A 102 -0.28 -2.56 -3.72
N TYR A 103 -1.11 -3.49 -4.16
CA TYR A 103 -1.41 -4.68 -3.36
C TYR A 103 -0.34 -5.72 -3.57
N VAL A 104 0.11 -6.30 -2.46
CA VAL A 104 0.90 -7.53 -2.43
C VAL A 104 0.00 -8.68 -1.97
N GLU A 105 0.13 -9.82 -2.62
CA GLU A 105 -0.72 -10.98 -2.47
C GLU A 105 0.11 -12.21 -2.09
N ASN A 106 -0.42 -13.01 -1.17
CA ASN A 106 0.11 -14.30 -0.77
C ASN A 106 -1.06 -15.18 -0.31
N PRO A 107 -1.32 -16.32 -0.97
CA PRO A 107 -2.38 -17.25 -0.57
C PRO A 107 -2.28 -17.71 0.88
N ASP A 108 -1.06 -17.82 1.42
CA ASP A 108 -0.80 -18.23 2.82
C ASP A 108 -1.00 -17.08 3.83
N GLY A 109 -1.40 -15.90 3.36
CA GLY A 109 -1.65 -14.72 4.18
C GLY A 109 -0.55 -13.67 4.09
N VAL A 110 -0.96 -12.40 4.23
CA VAL A 110 -0.09 -11.22 4.13
C VAL A 110 -0.03 -10.52 5.49
N THR A 111 0.88 -10.99 6.34
CA THR A 111 1.12 -10.36 7.66
C THR A 111 2.05 -9.16 7.55
N THR A 112 2.11 -8.34 8.62
CA THR A 112 3.07 -7.23 8.67
C THR A 112 4.52 -7.71 8.61
N ASP A 113 4.83 -8.85 9.23
CA ASP A 113 6.18 -9.42 9.23
C ASP A 113 6.54 -10.01 7.88
N TRP A 114 5.58 -10.64 7.19
CA TRP A 114 5.77 -11.11 5.81
C TRP A 114 6.11 -9.96 4.86
N ILE A 115 5.41 -8.82 4.99
CA ILE A 115 5.71 -7.61 4.21
C ILE A 115 7.11 -7.07 4.54
N ARG A 116 7.49 -7.03 5.82
CA ARG A 116 8.77 -6.43 6.24
C ARG A 116 9.98 -7.32 5.99
N GLY A 117 9.78 -8.63 5.91
CA GLY A 117 10.85 -9.62 5.78
C GLY A 117 11.24 -9.96 4.34
N GLY A 118 10.56 -9.41 3.33
CA GLY A 118 10.88 -9.66 1.92
C GLY A 118 11.75 -8.57 1.30
N GLU A 119 12.52 -8.94 0.27
CA GLU A 119 13.19 -8.01 -0.62
C GLU A 119 12.27 -7.71 -1.81
N TYR A 120 12.10 -6.44 -2.15
CA TYR A 120 11.14 -6.01 -3.18
C TYR A 120 11.82 -5.35 -4.36
N GLU A 121 11.29 -5.62 -5.54
CA GLU A 121 11.65 -4.96 -6.77
C GLU A 121 10.38 -4.54 -7.51
N LEU A 122 10.42 -3.40 -8.20
CA LEU A 122 9.37 -2.97 -9.12
C LEU A 122 9.90 -3.04 -10.55
N GLU A 123 9.10 -3.60 -11.44
CA GLU A 123 9.48 -3.72 -12.85
C GLU A 123 8.99 -2.51 -13.64
N VAL A 124 9.93 -1.70 -14.13
CA VAL A 124 9.68 -0.52 -14.94
C VAL A 124 10.30 -0.76 -16.31
N ALA A 125 9.49 -0.72 -17.36
CA ALA A 125 9.95 -0.91 -18.74
C ALA A 125 10.84 -2.17 -18.93
N THR A 126 10.42 -3.30 -18.35
CA THR A 126 11.12 -4.62 -18.37
C THR A 126 12.40 -4.72 -17.55
N GLU A 127 12.78 -3.67 -16.82
CA GLU A 127 13.91 -3.64 -15.90
C GLU A 127 13.41 -3.64 -14.45
N ARG A 128 14.11 -4.35 -13.55
CA ARG A 128 13.73 -4.45 -12.14
C ARG A 128 14.57 -3.52 -11.29
N PHE A 129 13.90 -2.73 -10.46
CA PHE A 129 14.52 -1.75 -9.59
C PHE A 129 14.22 -2.08 -8.12
N PRO A 130 15.24 -2.17 -7.25
CA PRO A 130 15.04 -2.36 -5.82
C PRO A 130 14.14 -1.29 -5.21
N ALA A 131 13.22 -1.72 -4.34
CA ALA A 131 12.23 -0.87 -3.72
C ALA A 131 12.11 -1.15 -2.21
N LYS A 132 11.96 -0.08 -1.44
CA LYS A 132 11.62 -0.15 -0.01
C LYS A 132 10.12 -0.19 0.16
N VAL A 133 9.64 -1.12 0.98
CA VAL A 133 8.21 -1.27 1.30
C VAL A 133 7.85 -0.65 2.66
N ARG A 134 6.68 -0.03 2.76
CA ARG A 134 6.11 0.53 3.99
C ARG A 134 4.60 0.31 4.04
N LEU A 135 4.07 0.15 5.26
CA LEU A 135 2.63 0.13 5.54
C LEU A 135 2.07 1.50 5.94
N THR A 136 2.96 2.47 6.16
CA THR A 136 2.62 3.84 6.55
C THR A 136 3.16 4.82 5.52
N ALA A 137 2.72 6.07 5.61
CA ALA A 137 3.25 7.14 4.79
C ALA A 137 4.79 7.23 4.86
N PRO A 138 5.49 7.33 3.71
CA PRO A 138 6.92 7.58 3.69
C PRO A 138 7.26 8.99 4.21
N TYR A 139 6.36 9.96 4.03
CA TYR A 139 6.53 11.33 4.53
C TYR A 139 5.61 11.63 5.73
N ASP A 140 6.20 12.18 6.80
CA ASP A 140 5.53 12.54 8.05
C ASP A 140 4.51 11.46 8.51
N PRO A 141 4.95 10.21 8.80
CA PRO A 141 4.05 9.10 9.12
C PRO A 141 3.17 9.32 10.35
N ARG A 142 3.52 10.28 11.21
CA ARG A 142 2.77 10.64 12.42
C ARG A 142 1.87 11.86 12.22
N SER A 143 1.82 12.41 11.01
CA SER A 143 1.05 13.61 10.66
C SER A 143 1.25 14.77 11.63
N ARG A 144 2.50 15.00 12.06
CA ARG A 144 2.83 16.04 13.05
C ARG A 144 2.58 17.43 12.49
N ARG A 145 2.80 17.64 11.19
CA ARG A 145 2.64 18.97 10.56
C ARG A 145 1.19 19.42 10.41
N VAL A 146 0.24 18.48 10.38
CA VAL A 146 -1.20 18.76 10.23
C VAL A 146 -1.87 18.98 11.59
N ARG A 147 -1.26 18.49 12.67
CA ARG A 147 -1.81 18.57 14.04
C ARG A 147 -1.34 19.81 14.82
N MET A 148 -0.48 20.64 14.23
CA MET A 148 0.01 21.89 14.81
C MET A 148 -1.00 23.01 14.63
#